data_AF-A0A095A7E6-F1
#
_entry.id   AF-A0A095A7E6-F1
#
_cell.length_a   1.000
_cell.length_b   1.000
_cell.length_c   1.000
_cell.angle_alpha   90.00
_cell.angle_beta   90.00
_cell.angle_gamma   90.00
#
_symmetry.space_group_name_H-M   'P 1'
#
loop_
_entity.id
_entity.type
_entity.pdbx_description
1 polymer ?
#
loop_
_entity_poly.entity_id
_entity_poly.type
_entity_poly.pdbx_seq_one_letter_code
_entity_poly.pdbx_strand_id
1 'polypeptide(L)'
;MGGIVYNSIPGYETESPKKVVDQLKKLDTDQEKKYQEHVAKEKSDMVRKLSKFTEEERARMLKSLKEQAEKHKSHPRIYQPGSQDQLREYWEKYEGLDKESFNSRTLFADIDLDGDGYLNIHEVEALLQRELEKVYNPEDPDYDPWEEKYDQSRMRQKFMERFDTDGDYFVSRDEFLRGVNQPYPSYDSDWMTAQDEEDMFETNEEELRRLASEAQLKEQNHLTHEPDRQQTTTQQPKVQNV
;
A
#
# COMPACT_ATOMS: atom_id res chain seq x y z
N MET A 1 -50.84 3.92 25.04
CA MET A 1 -49.89 3.55 23.97
C MET A 1 -49.52 4.82 23.24
N GLY A 2 -48.38 5.43 23.58
CA GLY A 2 -47.85 6.60 22.88
C GLY A 2 -46.62 6.17 22.08
N GLY A 3 -46.71 6.21 20.76
CA GLY A 3 -45.58 5.98 19.86
C GLY A 3 -44.77 7.26 19.73
N ILE A 4 -43.46 7.16 19.93
CA ILE A 4 -42.52 8.25 19.68
C ILE A 4 -42.27 8.30 18.17
N VAL A 5 -42.65 9.41 17.55
CA VAL A 5 -42.36 9.71 16.15
C VAL A 5 -41.03 10.44 16.12
N TYR A 6 -39.98 9.82 15.58
CA TYR A 6 -38.73 10.51 15.33
C TYR A 6 -38.92 11.40 14.09
N ASN A 7 -38.99 12.71 14.32
CA ASN A 7 -38.92 13.71 13.25
C ASN A 7 -37.45 13.79 12.79
N SER A 8 -37.16 13.20 11.63
CA SER A 8 -35.89 13.40 10.94
C SER A 8 -35.76 14.86 10.49
N ILE A 9 -34.58 15.44 10.75
CA ILE A 9 -34.21 16.80 10.34
C ILE A 9 -34.08 16.84 8.80
N PRO A 10 -34.70 17.81 8.09
CA PRO A 10 -34.64 17.87 6.64
C PRO A 10 -33.27 18.39 6.18
N GLY A 11 -32.51 17.55 5.45
CA GLY A 11 -31.24 17.93 4.83
C GLY A 11 -30.07 16.96 5.03
N TYR A 12 -30.22 15.93 5.88
CA TYR A 12 -29.25 14.84 6.00
C TYR A 12 -29.83 13.60 5.31
N GLU A 13 -29.62 13.48 3.99
CA GLU A 13 -29.75 12.17 3.36
C GLU A 13 -28.62 11.31 3.93
N THR A 14 -28.91 10.51 4.95
CA THR A 14 -28.00 9.44 5.40
C THR A 14 -27.71 8.58 4.18
N GLU A 15 -26.51 8.63 3.64
CA GLU A 15 -26.12 7.75 2.55
C GLU A 15 -26.36 6.30 3.01
N SER A 16 -26.98 5.49 2.14
CA SER A 16 -27.20 4.07 2.44
C SER A 16 -25.84 3.41 2.75
N PRO A 17 -25.73 2.54 3.77
CA PRO A 17 -24.47 1.86 4.12
C PRO A 17 -23.78 1.22 2.91
N LYS A 18 -24.56 0.66 1.98
CA LYS A 18 -24.05 0.09 0.71
C LYS A 18 -23.30 1.11 -0.16
N LYS A 19 -23.77 2.36 -0.22
CA LYS A 19 -23.11 3.42 -0.98
C LYS A 19 -21.77 3.81 -0.35
N VAL A 20 -21.71 3.89 0.97
CA VAL A 20 -20.47 4.18 1.72
C VAL A 20 -19.44 3.08 1.47
N VAL A 21 -19.88 1.81 1.54
CA VAL A 21 -19.05 0.65 1.20
C VAL A 21 -18.52 0.70 -0.23
N ASP A 22 -19.38 0.98 -1.21
CA ASP A 22 -18.98 1.07 -2.62
C ASP A 22 -17.99 2.22 -2.86
N GLN A 23 -18.18 3.36 -2.18
CA GLN A 23 -17.23 4.48 -2.23
C GLN A 23 -15.87 4.09 -1.65
N LEU A 24 -15.84 3.39 -0.51
CA LEU A 24 -14.59 2.94 0.09
C LEU A 24 -13.84 1.96 -0.82
N LYS A 25 -14.52 0.95 -1.37
CA LYS A 25 -13.90 0.02 -2.34
C LYS A 25 -13.29 0.76 -3.54
N LYS A 26 -13.95 1.82 -3.99
CA LYS A 26 -13.43 2.66 -5.06
C LYS A 26 -12.20 3.44 -4.62
N LEU A 27 -12.20 4.03 -3.42
CA LEU A 27 -11.04 4.72 -2.85
C LEU A 27 -9.84 3.78 -2.74
N ASP A 28 -10.07 2.54 -2.29
CA ASP A 28 -9.05 1.50 -2.18
C ASP A 28 -8.44 1.18 -3.53
N THR A 29 -9.28 1.00 -4.55
CA THR A 29 -8.85 0.73 -5.93
C THR A 29 -8.09 1.92 -6.52
N ASP A 30 -8.56 3.14 -6.28
CA ASP A 30 -7.90 4.36 -6.76
C ASP A 30 -6.55 4.57 -6.06
N GLN A 31 -6.44 4.20 -4.78
CA GLN A 31 -5.21 4.27 -4.01
C GLN A 31 -4.19 3.23 -4.47
N GLU A 32 -4.62 1.98 -4.63
CA GLU A 32 -3.84 0.89 -5.24
C GLU A 32 -3.25 1.35 -6.57
N LYS A 33 -4.09 1.88 -7.46
CA LYS A 33 -3.65 2.35 -8.77
C LYS A 33 -2.59 3.45 -8.67
N LYS A 34 -2.78 4.43 -7.79
CA LYS A 34 -1.81 5.52 -7.58
C LYS A 34 -0.48 5.00 -7.05
N TYR A 35 -0.51 4.04 -6.12
CA TYR A 35 0.69 3.39 -5.62
C TYR A 35 1.41 2.66 -6.76
N GLN A 36 0.71 1.84 -7.55
CA GLN A 36 1.31 1.14 -8.69
C GLN A 36 1.93 2.11 -9.72
N GLU A 37 1.28 3.24 -9.99
CA GLU A 37 1.82 4.30 -10.86
C GLU A 37 3.08 4.95 -10.27
N HIS A 38 3.11 5.18 -8.95
CA HIS A 38 4.26 5.69 -8.22
C HIS A 38 5.45 4.73 -8.28
N VAL A 39 5.25 3.47 -7.90
CA VAL A 39 6.28 2.41 -7.97
C VAL A 39 6.80 2.23 -9.39
N ALA A 40 5.91 2.19 -10.40
CA ALA A 40 6.33 2.05 -11.80
C ALA A 40 7.20 3.23 -12.26
N LYS A 41 6.92 4.44 -11.77
CA LYS A 41 7.70 5.63 -12.07
C LYS A 41 9.08 5.57 -11.40
N GLU A 42 9.16 5.25 -10.10
CA GLU A 42 10.42 5.11 -9.38
C GLU A 42 11.32 4.03 -10.01
N LYS A 43 10.76 2.86 -10.32
CA LYS A 43 11.47 1.79 -11.05
C LYS A 43 11.95 2.26 -12.42
N SER A 44 11.13 2.99 -13.18
CA SER A 44 11.54 3.53 -14.48
C SER A 44 12.68 4.55 -14.36
N ASP A 45 12.60 5.44 -13.38
CA ASP A 45 13.61 6.46 -13.12
C ASP A 45 14.93 5.83 -12.63
N MET A 46 14.87 4.80 -11.80
CA MET A 46 16.02 3.99 -11.41
C MET A 46 16.69 3.33 -12.61
N VAL A 47 15.91 2.62 -13.44
CA VAL A 47 16.42 1.96 -14.65
C VAL A 47 17.06 2.98 -15.60
N ARG A 48 16.46 4.16 -15.77
CA ARG A 48 17.02 5.24 -16.60
C ARG A 48 18.29 5.85 -16.01
N LYS A 49 18.42 5.94 -14.68
CA LYS A 49 19.67 6.37 -14.03
C LYS A 49 20.77 5.33 -14.28
N LEU A 50 20.49 4.05 -14.01
CA LEU A 50 21.43 2.95 -14.25
C LEU A 50 21.85 2.87 -15.72
N SER A 51 20.93 3.11 -16.67
CA SER A 51 21.24 3.11 -18.09
C SER A 51 22.27 4.16 -18.49
N LYS A 52 22.51 5.21 -17.70
CA LYS A 52 23.48 6.27 -17.99
C LYS A 52 24.79 6.15 -17.22
N PHE A 53 24.82 5.33 -16.17
CA PHE A 53 25.98 5.15 -15.29
C PHE A 53 27.05 4.22 -15.88
N THR A 54 28.30 4.44 -15.47
CA THR A 54 29.40 3.48 -15.70
C THR A 54 29.21 2.22 -14.86
N GLU A 55 29.99 1.17 -15.15
CA GLU A 55 29.92 -0.07 -14.36
C GLU A 55 30.27 0.15 -12.89
N GLU A 56 31.26 1.00 -12.60
CA GLU A 56 31.65 1.35 -11.23
C GLU A 56 30.56 2.13 -10.50
N GLU A 57 29.88 3.07 -11.19
CA GLU A 57 28.76 3.84 -10.64
C GLU A 57 27.55 2.95 -10.36
N ARG A 58 27.22 2.03 -11.28
CA ARG A 58 26.17 1.01 -11.09
C ARG A 58 26.47 0.12 -9.88
N ALA A 59 27.70 -0.35 -9.75
CA ALA A 59 28.11 -1.19 -8.63
C ALA A 59 27.98 -0.47 -7.27
N ARG A 60 28.32 0.84 -7.22
CA ARG A 60 28.14 1.66 -6.02
C ARG A 60 26.66 1.86 -5.67
N MET A 61 25.82 2.15 -6.66
CA MET A 61 24.38 2.30 -6.46
C MET A 61 23.75 1.00 -5.96
N LEU A 62 24.05 -0.14 -6.61
CA LEU A 62 23.55 -1.46 -6.18
C LEU A 62 24.00 -1.82 -4.75
N LYS A 63 25.22 -1.44 -4.36
CA LYS A 63 25.68 -1.61 -2.98
C LYS A 63 24.85 -0.76 -2.01
N SER A 64 24.56 0.49 -2.37
CA SER A 64 23.71 1.37 -1.57
C SER A 64 22.28 0.84 -1.42
N LEU A 65 21.68 0.33 -2.50
CA LEU A 65 20.34 -0.27 -2.48
C LEU A 65 20.32 -1.52 -1.60
N LYS A 66 21.34 -2.39 -1.69
CA LYS A 66 21.48 -3.54 -0.79
C LYS A 66 21.63 -3.11 0.67
N GLU A 67 22.44 -2.09 0.95
CA GLU A 67 22.60 -1.57 2.32
C GLU A 67 21.30 -0.96 2.86
N GLN A 68 20.51 -0.30 2.01
CA GLN A 68 19.20 0.24 2.36
C GLN A 68 18.19 -0.88 2.63
N ALA A 69 18.08 -1.85 1.74
CA ALA A 69 17.20 -3.01 1.94
C ALA A 69 17.54 -3.82 3.21
N GLU A 70 18.83 -3.92 3.57
CA GLU A 70 19.21 -4.56 4.84
C GLU A 70 18.83 -3.71 6.07
N LYS A 71 18.77 -2.37 5.94
CA LYS A 71 18.22 -1.51 7.02
C LYS A 71 16.71 -1.66 7.12
N HIS A 72 16.01 -1.69 5.99
CA HIS A 72 14.56 -1.88 5.96
C HIS A 72 14.17 -3.19 6.66
N LYS A 73 14.87 -4.30 6.36
CA LYS A 73 14.68 -5.58 7.07
C LYS A 73 14.95 -5.55 8.58
N SER A 74 15.58 -4.49 9.08
CA SER A 74 15.89 -4.32 10.50
C SER A 74 14.72 -3.70 11.29
N HIS A 75 13.49 -4.13 11.00
CA HIS A 75 12.31 -3.79 11.80
C HIS A 75 11.85 -5.00 12.66
N PRO A 76 11.07 -4.76 13.73
CA PRO A 76 10.36 -5.85 14.42
C PRO A 76 9.45 -6.63 13.46
N ARG A 77 9.21 -7.92 13.73
CA ARG A 77 8.31 -8.75 12.93
C ARG A 77 6.93 -8.11 12.77
N ILE A 78 6.40 -8.13 11.56
CA ILE A 78 5.07 -7.60 11.22
C ILE A 78 4.11 -8.76 11.05
N TYR A 79 3.07 -8.76 11.86
CA TYR A 79 2.10 -9.84 11.86
C TYR A 79 1.01 -9.61 10.83
N GLN A 80 0.42 -10.72 10.38
CA GLN A 80 -0.79 -10.66 9.55
C GLN A 80 -1.97 -9.98 10.27
N PRO A 81 -2.81 -9.22 9.54
CA PRO A 81 -3.97 -8.51 10.09
C PRO A 81 -4.93 -9.42 10.86
N GLY A 82 -5.19 -9.11 12.12
CA GLY A 82 -6.05 -9.88 13.03
C GLY A 82 -5.56 -11.30 13.35
N SER A 83 -4.27 -11.59 13.12
CA SER A 83 -3.67 -12.84 13.60
C SER A 83 -3.60 -12.88 15.12
N GLN A 84 -3.62 -14.09 15.70
CA GLN A 84 -3.58 -14.23 17.16
C GLN A 84 -2.30 -13.64 17.77
N ASP A 85 -1.18 -13.70 17.07
CA ASP A 85 0.08 -13.12 17.53
C ASP A 85 0.03 -11.58 17.53
N GLN A 86 -0.52 -10.97 16.47
CA GLN A 86 -0.76 -9.52 16.43
C GLN A 86 -1.62 -9.06 17.60
N LEU A 87 -2.77 -9.72 17.80
CA LEU A 87 -3.75 -9.32 18.82
C LEU A 87 -3.21 -9.51 20.25
N ARG A 88 -2.40 -10.55 20.47
CA ARG A 88 -1.71 -10.75 21.76
C ARG A 88 -0.61 -9.73 21.98
N GLU A 89 0.15 -9.39 20.95
CA GLU A 89 1.15 -8.32 21.06
C GLU A 89 0.46 -6.99 21.37
N TYR A 90 -0.67 -6.71 20.72
CA TYR A 90 -1.43 -5.49 20.97
C TYR A 90 -1.86 -5.41 22.46
N TRP A 91 -2.45 -6.51 22.95
CA TRP A 91 -2.86 -6.68 24.35
C TRP A 91 -1.71 -6.49 25.35
N GLU A 92 -0.53 -7.05 25.06
CA GLU A 92 0.62 -6.97 25.96
C GLU A 92 1.25 -5.57 25.97
N LYS A 93 1.50 -5.00 24.79
CA LYS A 93 2.29 -3.76 24.65
C LYS A 93 1.49 -2.49 24.86
N TYR A 94 0.27 -2.44 24.32
CA TYR A 94 -0.50 -1.18 24.29
C TYR A 94 -1.48 -1.08 25.45
N GLU A 95 -2.02 -2.19 25.92
CA GLU A 95 -2.88 -2.20 27.12
C GLU A 95 -2.09 -2.44 28.42
N GLY A 96 -0.82 -2.86 28.32
CA GLY A 96 0.01 -3.16 29.50
C GLY A 96 -0.50 -4.35 30.32
N LEU A 97 -1.29 -5.23 29.69
CA LEU A 97 -1.90 -6.40 30.31
C LEU A 97 -1.02 -7.64 30.12
N ASP A 98 -1.17 -8.61 31.02
CA ASP A 98 -0.38 -9.84 30.95
C ASP A 98 -0.76 -10.70 29.74
N LYS A 99 0.23 -11.29 29.07
CA LYS A 99 0.03 -12.11 27.87
C LYS A 99 -0.78 -13.37 28.15
N GLU A 100 -0.64 -13.97 29.33
CA GLU A 100 -1.39 -15.17 29.72
C GLU A 100 -2.86 -14.85 30.04
N SER A 101 -3.18 -13.58 30.28
CA SER A 101 -4.56 -13.12 30.49
C SER A 101 -5.29 -12.73 29.20
N PHE A 102 -4.73 -13.01 28.02
CA PHE A 102 -5.32 -12.66 26.73
C PHE A 102 -6.78 -13.13 26.63
N ASN A 103 -7.68 -12.19 26.39
CA ASN A 103 -9.10 -12.45 26.24
C ASN A 103 -9.66 -11.68 25.05
N SER A 104 -9.98 -12.38 23.96
CA SER A 104 -10.45 -11.76 22.71
C SER A 104 -11.76 -10.98 22.87
N ARG A 105 -12.60 -11.31 23.85
CA ARG A 105 -13.82 -10.53 24.13
C ARG A 105 -13.50 -9.20 24.81
N THR A 106 -12.50 -9.20 25.69
CA THR A 106 -12.07 -7.96 26.36
C THR A 106 -11.35 -7.07 25.35
N LEU A 107 -10.42 -7.64 24.58
CA LEU A 107 -9.74 -6.92 23.51
C LEU A 107 -10.72 -6.30 22.51
N PHE A 108 -11.79 -7.01 22.12
CA PHE A 108 -12.83 -6.44 21.26
C PHE A 108 -13.42 -5.17 21.88
N ALA A 109 -13.77 -5.22 23.18
CA ALA A 109 -14.35 -4.08 23.88
C ALA A 109 -13.36 -2.92 24.05
N ASP A 110 -12.05 -3.19 24.01
CA ASP A 110 -11.01 -2.16 24.06
C ASP A 110 -10.81 -1.48 22.70
N ILE A 111 -11.05 -2.20 21.59
CA ILE A 111 -10.97 -1.65 20.22
C ILE A 111 -12.27 -0.93 19.82
N ASP A 112 -13.41 -1.40 20.30
CA ASP A 112 -14.75 -0.78 20.15
C ASP A 112 -14.82 0.50 21.01
N LEU A 113 -14.33 1.61 20.44
CA LEU A 113 -14.09 2.86 21.17
C LEU A 113 -15.39 3.59 21.51
N ASP A 114 -16.41 3.47 20.67
CA ASP A 114 -17.72 4.07 20.89
C ASP A 114 -18.71 3.14 21.61
N GLY A 115 -18.39 1.85 21.72
CA GLY A 115 -19.13 0.85 22.49
C GLY A 115 -20.43 0.43 21.82
N ASP A 116 -20.55 0.58 20.50
CA ASP A 116 -21.76 0.22 19.74
C ASP A 116 -21.87 -1.29 19.48
N GLY A 117 -20.81 -2.05 19.78
CA GLY A 117 -20.74 -3.49 19.62
C GLY A 117 -20.22 -3.96 18.27
N TYR A 118 -19.71 -3.05 17.44
CA TYR A 118 -19.16 -3.28 16.11
C TYR A 118 -17.82 -2.57 15.95
N LEU A 119 -16.88 -3.19 15.24
CA LEU A 119 -15.66 -2.48 14.83
C LEU A 119 -15.89 -1.85 13.47
N ASN A 120 -15.85 -0.52 13.42
CA ASN A 120 -15.87 0.22 12.17
C ASN A 120 -14.46 0.27 11.55
N ILE A 121 -14.38 0.78 10.32
CA ILE A 121 -13.13 0.86 9.56
C ILE A 121 -12.04 1.64 10.30
N HIS A 122 -12.38 2.72 10.99
CA HIS A 122 -11.38 3.56 11.67
C HIS A 122 -10.78 2.85 12.89
N GLU A 123 -11.58 2.08 13.61
CA GLU A 123 -11.12 1.26 14.74
C GLU A 123 -10.22 0.12 14.26
N VAL A 124 -10.61 -0.53 13.15
CA VAL A 124 -9.78 -1.54 12.48
C VAL A 124 -8.46 -0.92 12.00
N GLU A 125 -8.49 0.21 11.32
CA GLU A 125 -7.27 0.89 10.85
C GLU A 125 -6.38 1.31 12.03
N ALA A 126 -6.94 1.82 13.12
CA ALA A 126 -6.17 2.20 14.30
C ALA A 126 -5.47 1.01 14.97
N LEU A 127 -6.13 -0.17 15.01
CA LEU A 127 -5.51 -1.41 15.44
C LEU A 127 -4.34 -1.80 14.53
N LEU A 128 -4.54 -1.77 13.21
CA LEU A 128 -3.54 -2.17 12.22
C LEU A 128 -2.37 -1.20 12.13
N GLN A 129 -2.59 0.09 12.39
CA GLN A 129 -1.55 1.12 12.40
C GLN A 129 -0.40 0.77 13.35
N ARG A 130 -0.67 0.07 14.45
CA ARG A 130 0.36 -0.37 15.41
C ARG A 130 1.34 -1.40 14.86
N GLU A 131 0.96 -2.12 13.82
CA GLU A 131 1.89 -2.96 13.07
C GLU A 131 2.70 -2.12 12.09
N LEU A 132 2.07 -1.18 11.39
CA LEU A 132 2.74 -0.31 10.41
C LEU A 132 3.80 0.59 11.05
N GLU A 133 3.56 1.10 12.26
CA GLU A 133 4.50 1.93 13.03
C GLU A 133 5.83 1.22 13.36
N LYS A 134 5.91 -0.10 13.21
CA LYS A 134 7.16 -0.86 13.37
C LYS A 134 8.09 -0.72 12.16
N VAL A 135 7.54 -0.39 10.99
CA VAL A 135 8.22 -0.31 9.70
C VAL A 135 8.34 1.15 9.26
N TYR A 136 7.23 1.87 9.34
CA TYR A 136 7.07 3.19 8.80
C TYR A 136 7.20 4.25 9.87
N ASN A 137 8.22 5.09 9.76
CA ASN A 137 8.44 6.25 10.62
C ASN A 137 8.58 7.51 9.76
N PRO A 138 7.67 8.50 9.86
CA PRO A 138 7.75 9.74 9.09
C PRO A 138 9.01 10.59 9.32
N GLU A 139 9.78 10.32 10.39
CA GLU A 139 11.06 10.97 10.65
C GLU A 139 12.23 10.34 9.88
N ASP A 140 12.05 9.15 9.31
CA ASP A 140 13.09 8.44 8.59
C ASP A 140 13.33 9.06 7.20
N PRO A 141 14.60 9.22 6.74
CA PRO A 141 14.89 9.87 5.46
C PRO A 141 14.35 9.15 4.23
N ASP A 142 14.10 7.85 4.34
CA ASP A 142 13.60 6.93 3.31
C ASP A 142 12.12 6.58 3.47
N TYR A 143 11.41 7.25 4.38
CA TYR A 143 9.97 7.07 4.55
C TYR A 143 9.20 7.47 3.28
N ASP A 144 8.42 6.52 2.74
CA ASP A 144 7.46 6.76 1.68
C ASP A 144 6.00 6.66 2.19
N PRO A 145 5.24 7.78 2.22
CA PRO A 145 3.84 7.76 2.64
C PRO A 145 2.90 7.00 1.69
N TRP A 146 3.33 6.69 0.46
CA TRP A 146 2.54 5.87 -0.47
C TRP A 146 2.58 4.40 -0.08
N GLU A 147 3.74 3.90 0.36
CA GLU A 147 3.94 2.55 0.86
C GLU A 147 3.08 2.29 2.10
N GLU A 148 3.19 3.15 3.12
CA GLU A 148 2.42 3.01 4.37
C GLU A 148 0.91 2.98 4.10
N LYS A 149 0.42 3.90 3.27
CA LYS A 149 -1.00 3.95 2.92
C LYS A 149 -1.42 2.70 2.17
N TYR A 150 -0.61 2.25 1.21
CA TYR A 150 -0.89 1.04 0.45
C TYR A 150 -1.02 -0.18 1.37
N ASP A 151 -0.07 -0.36 2.30
CA ASP A 151 -0.13 -1.43 3.28
C ASP A 151 -1.31 -1.29 4.24
N GLN A 152 -1.63 -0.09 4.73
CA GLN A 152 -2.82 0.15 5.54
C GLN A 152 -4.10 -0.33 4.85
N SER A 153 -4.28 0.03 3.58
CA SER A 153 -5.45 -0.39 2.80
C SER A 153 -5.46 -1.90 2.53
N ARG A 154 -4.31 -2.51 2.22
CA ARG A 154 -4.21 -3.97 2.01
C ARG A 154 -4.46 -4.75 3.30
N MET A 155 -3.90 -4.30 4.42
CA MET A 155 -4.12 -4.90 5.73
C MET A 155 -5.58 -4.79 6.15
N ARG A 156 -6.22 -3.63 5.95
CA ARG A 156 -7.66 -3.44 6.21
C ARG A 156 -8.49 -4.38 5.36
N GLN A 157 -8.24 -4.47 4.06
CA GLN A 157 -8.96 -5.40 3.18
C GLN A 157 -8.81 -6.84 3.64
N LYS A 158 -7.59 -7.27 4.00
CA LYS A 158 -7.33 -8.61 4.52
C LYS A 158 -8.03 -8.89 5.85
N PHE A 159 -8.11 -7.89 6.72
CA PHE A 159 -8.89 -7.98 7.96
C PHE A 159 -10.38 -8.12 7.66
N MET A 160 -10.95 -7.25 6.82
CA MET A 160 -12.38 -7.29 6.48
C MET A 160 -12.76 -8.60 5.78
N GLU A 161 -11.99 -9.07 4.80
CA GLU A 161 -12.20 -10.37 4.12
C GLU A 161 -12.32 -11.55 5.09
N ARG A 162 -11.66 -11.45 6.24
CA ARG A 162 -11.55 -12.50 7.23
C ARG A 162 -12.62 -12.41 8.31
N PHE A 163 -12.98 -11.19 8.72
CA PHE A 163 -13.81 -10.95 9.88
C PHE A 163 -15.23 -10.50 9.51
N ASP A 164 -15.40 -9.64 8.51
CA ASP A 164 -16.72 -9.19 8.03
C ASP A 164 -17.35 -10.27 7.14
N THR A 165 -18.20 -11.12 7.72
CA THR A 165 -18.75 -12.30 7.03
C THR A 165 -20.05 -12.00 6.30
N ASP A 166 -20.78 -10.96 6.68
CA ASP A 166 -22.01 -10.54 6.01
C ASP A 166 -21.82 -9.39 5.01
N GLY A 167 -20.62 -8.80 4.98
CA GLY A 167 -20.17 -7.83 3.99
C GLY A 167 -20.74 -6.43 4.23
N ASP A 168 -21.10 -6.10 5.48
CA ASP A 168 -21.66 -4.81 5.85
C ASP A 168 -20.61 -3.76 6.23
N TYR A 169 -19.32 -4.15 6.24
CA TYR A 169 -18.14 -3.35 6.60
C TYR A 169 -18.04 -2.96 8.08
N PHE A 170 -18.81 -3.63 8.94
CA PHE A 170 -18.73 -3.55 10.37
C PHE A 170 -18.43 -4.95 10.93
N VAL A 171 -17.37 -5.09 11.72
CA VAL A 171 -17.07 -6.39 12.32
C VAL A 171 -17.80 -6.51 13.64
N SER A 172 -18.84 -7.33 13.69
CA SER A 172 -19.52 -7.60 14.95
C SER A 172 -18.63 -8.37 15.93
N ARG A 173 -18.93 -8.27 17.23
CA ARG A 173 -18.22 -9.06 18.25
C ARG A 173 -18.19 -10.56 17.96
N ASP A 174 -19.30 -11.13 17.51
CA ASP A 174 -19.38 -12.57 17.27
C ASP A 174 -18.54 -12.99 16.05
N GLU A 175 -18.46 -12.14 15.04
CA GLU A 175 -17.56 -12.32 13.89
C GLU A 175 -16.10 -12.23 14.30
N PHE A 176 -15.73 -11.20 15.06
CA PHE A 176 -14.41 -11.05 15.63
C PHE A 176 -13.98 -12.31 16.38
N LEU A 177 -14.80 -12.75 17.35
CA LEU A 177 -14.47 -13.93 18.16
C LEU A 177 -14.34 -15.21 17.33
N ARG A 178 -15.10 -15.37 16.24
CA ARG A 178 -14.93 -16.51 15.33
C ARG A 178 -13.64 -16.40 14.52
N GLY A 179 -13.34 -15.23 13.99
CA GLY A 179 -12.16 -14.99 13.14
C GLY A 179 -10.83 -15.08 13.90
N VAL A 180 -10.77 -14.65 15.16
CA VAL A 180 -9.55 -14.73 15.99
C VAL A 180 -9.11 -16.18 16.23
N ASN A 181 -10.06 -17.11 16.29
CA ASN A 181 -9.77 -18.53 16.55
C ASN A 181 -9.35 -19.30 15.30
N GLN A 182 -9.43 -18.70 14.11
CA GLN A 182 -8.89 -19.31 12.91
C GLN A 182 -7.39 -18.99 12.82
N PRO A 183 -6.47 -19.93 12.60
CA PRO A 183 -5.07 -19.59 12.35
C PRO A 183 -4.88 -19.12 10.90
N TYR A 184 -3.85 -18.29 10.67
CA TYR A 184 -3.33 -18.10 9.31
C TYR A 184 -2.61 -19.37 8.84
N PRO A 185 -2.60 -19.69 7.53
CA PRO A 185 -1.76 -20.75 7.00
C PRO A 185 -0.29 -20.50 7.37
N SER A 186 0.47 -21.55 7.68
CA SER A 186 1.85 -21.41 8.17
C SER A 186 2.81 -20.73 7.18
N TYR A 187 2.49 -20.73 5.88
CA TYR A 187 3.28 -20.07 4.84
C TYR A 187 2.97 -18.57 4.69
N ASP A 188 1.94 -18.08 5.40
CA ASP A 188 1.42 -16.72 5.35
C ASP A 188 1.36 -16.19 6.78
N SER A 189 2.44 -16.39 7.55
CA SER A 189 2.49 -16.04 8.97
C SER A 189 2.88 -14.58 9.23
N ASP A 190 3.55 -13.97 8.24
CA ASP A 190 4.10 -12.62 8.32
C ASP A 190 3.55 -11.76 7.21
N TRP A 191 3.35 -10.48 7.51
CA TRP A 191 3.00 -9.50 6.51
C TRP A 191 4.24 -9.14 5.69
N MET A 192 4.13 -9.23 4.37
CA MET A 192 5.14 -8.72 3.45
C MET A 192 4.72 -7.29 3.07
N THR A 193 5.55 -6.33 3.45
CA THR A 193 5.26 -4.91 3.27
C THR A 193 5.47 -4.46 1.83
N ALA A 194 4.92 -3.29 1.51
CA ALA A 194 5.21 -2.56 0.28
C ALA A 194 6.72 -2.38 0.07
N GLN A 195 7.42 -1.99 1.14
CA GLN A 195 8.86 -1.75 1.18
C GLN A 195 9.66 -3.04 0.90
N ASP A 196 9.25 -4.18 1.48
CA ASP A 196 9.87 -5.49 1.20
C ASP A 196 9.75 -5.87 -0.28
N GLU A 197 8.58 -5.63 -0.89
CA GLU A 197 8.33 -5.91 -2.31
C GLU A 197 9.20 -5.04 -3.23
N GLU A 198 9.40 -3.77 -2.88
CA GLU A 198 10.26 -2.86 -3.62
C GLU A 198 11.74 -3.23 -3.48
N ASP A 199 12.22 -3.48 -2.26
CA ASP A 199 13.60 -3.90 -1.99
C ASP A 199 13.99 -5.17 -2.78
N MET A 200 13.07 -6.14 -2.90
CA MET A 200 13.30 -7.33 -3.71
C MET A 200 13.59 -7.00 -5.18
N PHE A 201 12.91 -6.00 -5.76
CA PHE A 201 13.18 -5.54 -7.10
C PHE A 201 14.49 -4.74 -7.18
N GLU A 202 14.68 -3.79 -6.28
CA GLU A 202 15.82 -2.85 -6.32
C GLU A 202 17.17 -3.54 -6.06
N THR A 203 17.16 -4.63 -5.30
CA THR A 203 18.37 -5.41 -5.05
C THR A 203 18.63 -6.50 -6.10
N ASN A 204 17.70 -6.72 -7.05
CA ASN A 204 17.86 -7.67 -8.15
C ASN A 204 18.75 -7.10 -9.27
N GLU A 205 20.05 -7.28 -9.09
CA GLU A 205 21.08 -6.77 -9.98
C GLU A 205 20.94 -7.26 -11.43
N GLU A 206 20.60 -8.53 -11.66
CA GLU A 206 20.48 -9.09 -13.01
C GLU A 206 19.31 -8.45 -13.77
N GLU A 207 18.17 -8.30 -13.10
CA GLU A 207 16.97 -7.68 -13.65
C GLU A 207 17.20 -6.19 -13.96
N LEU A 208 17.80 -5.45 -13.04
CA LEU A 208 18.13 -4.04 -13.26
C LEU A 208 19.10 -3.84 -14.43
N ARG A 209 20.13 -4.69 -14.56
CA ARG A 209 21.07 -4.66 -15.70
C ARG A 209 20.35 -4.93 -17.03
N ARG A 210 19.45 -5.91 -17.07
CA ARG A 210 18.64 -6.24 -18.25
C ARG A 210 17.81 -5.03 -18.67
N LEU A 211 17.03 -4.47 -17.75
CA LEU A 211 16.15 -3.33 -18.02
C LEU A 211 16.93 -2.07 -18.43
N ALA A 212 18.06 -1.79 -17.78
CA ALA A 212 18.91 -0.65 -18.12
C ALA A 212 19.47 -0.76 -19.55
N SER A 213 19.87 -1.95 -19.97
CA SER A 213 20.37 -2.22 -21.33
C SER A 213 19.27 -2.04 -22.38
N GLU A 214 18.06 -2.53 -22.11
CA GLU A 214 16.90 -2.32 -22.97
C GLU A 214 16.55 -0.83 -23.13
N ALA A 215 16.65 -0.05 -22.06
CA ALA A 215 16.42 1.39 -22.08
C ALA A 215 17.43 2.12 -22.98
N GLN A 216 18.73 1.79 -22.88
CA GLN A 216 19.77 2.38 -23.75
C GLN A 216 19.50 2.10 -25.24
N LEU A 217 19.11 0.87 -25.58
CA LEU A 217 18.81 0.47 -26.96
C LEU A 217 17.61 1.24 -27.53
N LYS A 218 16.55 1.41 -26.72
CA LYS A 218 15.36 2.19 -27.13
C LYS A 218 15.70 3.66 -27.36
N GLU A 219 16.49 4.28 -26.49
CA GLU A 219 16.93 5.67 -26.68
C GLU A 219 17.78 5.85 -27.94
N GLN A 220 18.74 4.94 -28.22
CA GLN A 220 19.53 4.98 -29.45
C GLN A 220 18.66 4.80 -30.71
N ASN A 221 17.69 3.89 -30.68
CA ASN A 221 16.76 3.69 -31.78
C ASN A 221 15.85 4.92 -32.00
N HIS A 222 15.46 5.62 -30.94
CA HIS A 222 14.67 6.85 -31.03
C HIS A 222 15.49 8.00 -31.64
N LEU A 223 16.75 8.17 -31.22
CA LEU A 223 17.67 9.19 -31.75
C LEU A 223 18.06 8.97 -33.22
N THR A 224 18.04 7.72 -33.69
CA THR A 224 18.39 7.38 -35.10
C THR A 224 17.19 7.46 -36.05
N HIS A 225 15.96 7.62 -35.55
CA HIS A 225 14.73 7.63 -36.35
C HIS A 225 13.92 8.94 -36.25
N GLU A 226 14.43 10.04 -35.66
CA GLU A 226 13.83 11.37 -35.86
C GLU A 226 14.05 11.85 -37.30
N PRO A 227 12.99 12.07 -38.12
CA PRO A 227 13.17 12.53 -39.49
C PRO A 227 13.52 14.02 -39.51
N ASP A 228 14.65 14.31 -40.12
CA ASP A 228 15.16 15.60 -40.58
C ASP A 228 14.06 16.46 -41.24
N ARG A 229 13.32 17.24 -40.43
CA ARG A 229 12.42 18.30 -40.91
C ARG A 229 13.14 19.63 -40.83
N GLN A 230 14.05 19.89 -41.77
CA GLN A 230 14.30 21.23 -42.31
C GLN A 230 15.30 21.20 -43.48
N GLN A 231 14.77 21.14 -44.70
CA GLN A 231 15.33 21.81 -45.88
C GLN A 231 14.33 21.70 -47.05
N THR A 232 13.26 22.50 -47.02
CA THR A 232 12.48 22.80 -48.23
C THR A 232 13.14 23.95 -48.98
N THR A 233 13.93 23.59 -49.98
CA THR A 233 14.45 24.48 -51.01
C THR A 233 13.27 25.14 -51.72
N THR A 234 13.06 26.44 -51.51
CA THR A 234 12.13 27.24 -52.32
C THR A 234 12.79 27.50 -53.67
N GLN A 235 12.44 26.71 -54.69
CA GLN A 235 12.68 27.10 -56.08
C GLN A 235 11.48 27.92 -56.57
N GLN A 236 11.73 29.19 -56.89
CA GLN A 236 10.80 30.07 -57.60
C GLN A 236 10.64 29.60 -59.06
N PRO A 237 9.42 29.54 -59.62
CA PRO A 237 9.24 29.32 -61.04
C PRO A 237 9.47 30.63 -61.84
N LYS A 238 10.30 30.52 -62.88
CA LYS A 238 10.45 31.52 -63.95
C LYS A 238 9.14 31.66 -64.73
N VAL A 239 8.64 32.89 -64.84
CA VAL A 239 7.58 33.26 -65.78
C VAL A 239 8.25 33.77 -67.06
N GLN A 240 7.96 33.14 -68.19
CA GLN A 240 8.31 33.64 -69.53
C GLN A 240 7.12 34.43 -70.07
N ASN A 241 7.40 35.63 -70.58
CA ASN A 241 6.47 36.50 -71.31
C ASN A 241 5.94 35.81 -72.58
N VAL A 242 4.63 35.91 -72.81
CA VAL A 242 4.01 36.45 -74.05
C VAL A 242 2.76 37.22 -73.64
#